data_AF-A0A397F6H2-F1
#
_entry.id   AF-A0A397F6H2-F1
#
_cell.length_a   1.000
_cell.length_b   1.000
_cell.length_c   1.000
_cell.angle_alpha   90.00
_cell.angle_beta   90.00
_cell.angle_gamma   90.00
#
_symmetry.space_group_name_H-M   'P 1'
#
loop_
_entity.id
_entity.type
_entity.pdbx_description
1 polymer ?
#
loop_
_entity_poly.entity_id
_entity_poly.type
_entity_poly.pdbx_seq_one_letter_code
_entity_poly.pdbx_strand_id
1 'polypeptide(L)'
;MNLKSYMTTIQSIVQAMGYRQITVLISMHTLLPNDNSGGLWYDKNIPEALVLKSFDLLANGLCSDTYWNVIGIDLKNEPHLATWGDGIPATDWALGAAKLGNHMLSVCPQWVGFVEGINGGPQTGIIDGKSWVYYNWWGGGLQGAATKAVEFNVPHKLVYSPHYYTWQLMVELSDDRLRTRVADSMYAMFGFLAGNDAAMVMGEFGGLYTNDKHPLLTTRRTTDFVVESLVKAKYAGAYMWSLNPESAYQFNPVTPGSYTEGLLLDDWLTPNKPFLKGMEGLNMLPNLRLFPCFLDKKP
;
A
#
# COMPACT_ATOMS: atom_id res chain seq x y z
N MET A 1 10.78 -0.19 -25.71
CA MET A 1 11.18 0.12 -24.32
C MET A 1 12.57 0.72 -24.34
N ASN A 2 12.78 1.89 -23.74
CA ASN A 2 14.07 2.58 -23.70
C ASN A 2 14.78 2.26 -22.37
N LEU A 3 15.94 1.61 -22.43
CA LEU A 3 16.68 1.13 -21.26
C LEU A 3 17.96 1.96 -20.96
N LYS A 4 18.09 3.17 -21.52
CA LYS A 4 19.31 4.00 -21.39
C LYS A 4 19.58 4.45 -19.96
N SER A 5 18.52 4.71 -19.20
CA SER A 5 18.57 5.07 -17.78
C SER A 5 17.31 4.60 -17.06
N TYR A 6 17.38 4.53 -15.73
CA TYR A 6 16.23 4.21 -14.88
C TYR A 6 15.00 5.06 -15.21
N MET A 7 15.18 6.38 -15.34
CA MET A 7 14.08 7.28 -15.70
C MET A 7 13.48 6.99 -17.08
N THR A 8 14.31 6.74 -18.11
CA THR A 8 13.77 6.42 -19.44
C THR A 8 13.06 5.06 -19.48
N THR A 9 13.47 4.12 -18.62
CA THR A 9 12.80 2.83 -18.46
C THR A 9 11.42 3.04 -17.84
N ILE A 10 11.33 3.77 -16.72
CA ILE A 10 10.04 4.09 -16.08
C ILE A 10 9.11 4.80 -17.07
N GLN A 11 9.60 5.83 -17.75
CA GLN A 11 8.82 6.57 -18.75
C GLN A 11 8.24 5.66 -19.83
N SER A 12 9.04 4.71 -20.34
CA SER A 12 8.58 3.73 -21.34
C SER A 12 7.46 2.83 -20.79
N ILE A 13 7.58 2.39 -19.53
CA ILE A 13 6.59 1.53 -18.87
C ILE A 13 5.31 2.30 -18.61
N VAL A 14 5.42 3.52 -18.06
CA VAL A 14 4.27 4.39 -17.77
C VAL A 14 3.50 4.70 -19.05
N GLN A 15 4.17 5.00 -20.15
CA GLN A 15 3.51 5.22 -21.45
C GLN A 15 2.78 3.97 -21.95
N ALA A 16 3.40 2.79 -21.81
CA ALA A 16 2.76 1.53 -22.19
C ALA A 16 1.51 1.24 -21.33
N MET A 17 1.56 1.51 -20.03
CA MET A 17 0.41 1.42 -19.12
C MET A 17 -0.66 2.45 -19.49
N GLY A 18 -0.27 3.69 -19.81
CA GLY A 18 -1.19 4.75 -20.24
C GLY A 18 -1.91 4.38 -21.53
N TYR A 19 -1.21 3.80 -22.50
CA TYR A 19 -1.83 3.25 -23.72
C TYR A 19 -2.86 2.16 -23.43
N ARG A 20 -2.67 1.39 -22.34
CA ARG A 20 -3.61 0.37 -21.85
C ARG A 20 -4.63 0.90 -20.84
N GLN A 21 -4.69 2.22 -20.63
CA GLN A 21 -5.59 2.88 -19.67
C GLN A 21 -5.39 2.43 -18.22
N ILE A 22 -4.16 2.07 -17.86
CA ILE A 22 -3.75 1.65 -16.52
C ILE A 22 -3.06 2.83 -15.82
N THR A 23 -3.62 3.26 -14.69
CA THR A 23 -3.01 4.26 -13.81
C THR A 23 -1.81 3.69 -13.05
N VAL A 24 -0.85 4.56 -12.73
CA VAL A 24 0.40 4.21 -12.05
C VAL A 24 0.54 5.07 -10.80
N LEU A 25 0.75 4.42 -9.66
CA LEU A 25 1.24 5.03 -8.43
C LEU A 25 2.74 4.71 -8.33
N ILE A 26 3.58 5.72 -8.12
CA ILE A 26 5.01 5.51 -7.92
C ILE A 26 5.27 5.35 -6.42
N SER A 27 5.81 4.22 -5.99
CA SER A 27 6.15 4.01 -4.56
C SER A 27 7.62 4.28 -4.30
N MET A 28 7.91 5.13 -3.32
CA MET A 28 9.25 5.31 -2.76
C MET A 28 9.58 4.15 -1.83
N HIS A 29 9.88 2.99 -2.43
CA HIS A 29 9.88 1.71 -1.73
C HIS A 29 11.08 1.54 -0.78
N THR A 30 12.29 1.69 -1.31
CA THR A 30 13.54 1.61 -0.56
C THR A 30 14.42 2.84 -0.80
N LEU A 31 15.37 3.10 0.09
CA LEU A 31 16.36 4.17 -0.09
C LEU A 31 17.53 3.73 -0.97
N LEU A 32 17.88 2.44 -0.88
CA LEU A 32 18.93 1.77 -1.63
C LEU A 32 18.33 0.55 -2.35
N PRO A 33 18.99 0.03 -3.41
CA PRO A 33 18.50 -1.14 -4.15
C PRO A 33 18.59 -2.48 -3.37
N ASN A 34 18.67 -2.42 -2.04
CA ASN A 34 18.65 -3.59 -1.16
C ASN A 34 17.54 -3.45 -0.10
N ASP A 35 17.07 -4.59 0.38
CA ASP A 35 15.89 -4.68 1.25
C ASP A 35 16.16 -4.26 2.71
N ASN A 36 17.40 -3.89 3.04
CA ASN A 36 17.83 -3.56 4.41
C ASN A 36 17.86 -2.04 4.69
N SER A 37 17.24 -1.21 3.84
CA SER A 37 17.22 0.24 3.99
C SER A 37 15.79 0.79 4.03
N GLY A 38 15.59 1.91 4.74
CA GLY A 38 14.32 2.65 4.68
C GLY A 38 13.31 2.37 5.80
N GLY A 39 13.74 2.11 7.04
CA GLY A 39 12.81 2.15 8.19
C GLY A 39 12.27 3.54 8.53
N LEU A 40 12.98 4.59 8.10
CA LEU A 40 12.53 5.98 8.00
C LEU A 40 12.58 6.41 6.53
N TRP A 41 12.10 7.62 6.23
CA TRP A 41 12.16 8.18 4.87
C TRP A 41 13.54 8.67 4.45
N TYR A 42 14.55 8.59 5.33
CA TYR A 42 15.94 8.93 5.06
C TYR A 42 16.88 8.12 5.96
N ASP A 43 18.17 8.13 5.66
CA ASP A 43 19.21 7.62 6.55
C ASP A 43 20.53 8.39 6.38
N LYS A 44 21.61 7.86 6.97
CA LYS A 44 22.95 8.47 6.87
C LYS A 44 23.52 8.47 5.45
N ASN A 45 23.22 7.44 4.65
CA ASN A 45 23.72 7.28 3.29
C ASN A 45 22.85 8.03 2.28
N ILE A 46 21.55 8.10 2.54
CA ILE A 46 20.54 8.82 1.78
C ILE A 46 19.88 9.87 2.69
N PRO A 47 20.54 11.03 2.90
CA PRO A 47 19.95 12.12 3.66
C PRO A 47 18.67 12.62 2.99
N GLU A 48 17.77 13.19 3.79
CA GLU A 48 16.45 13.66 3.32
C GLU A 48 16.55 14.61 2.11
N ALA A 49 17.59 15.43 1.99
CA ALA A 49 17.80 16.28 0.82
C ALA A 49 17.95 15.49 -0.50
N LEU A 50 18.55 14.29 -0.47
CA LEU A 50 18.63 13.40 -1.63
C LEU A 50 17.28 12.72 -1.92
N VAL A 51 16.48 12.48 -0.88
CA VAL A 51 15.11 11.96 -1.02
C VAL A 51 14.27 13.00 -1.76
N LEU A 52 14.25 14.26 -1.28
CA LEU A 52 13.56 15.37 -1.95
C LEU A 52 14.02 15.55 -3.40
N LYS A 53 15.33 15.47 -3.67
CA LYS A 53 15.86 15.50 -5.04
C LYS A 53 15.33 14.34 -5.91
N SER A 54 15.04 13.19 -5.33
CA SER A 54 14.43 12.06 -6.06
C SER A 54 12.97 12.36 -6.44
N PHE A 55 12.24 13.04 -5.55
CA PHE A 55 10.90 13.56 -5.85
C PHE A 55 10.95 14.60 -6.97
N ASP A 56 11.92 15.52 -6.96
CA ASP A 56 12.14 16.46 -8.07
C ASP A 56 12.36 15.74 -9.41
N LEU A 57 13.20 14.70 -9.43
CA LEU A 57 13.49 13.94 -10.65
C LEU A 57 12.26 13.21 -11.19
N LEU A 58 11.47 12.59 -10.29
CA LEU A 58 10.22 11.93 -10.66
C LEU A 58 9.19 12.94 -11.18
N ALA A 59 8.94 14.02 -10.44
CA ALA A 59 7.97 15.04 -10.82
C ALA A 59 8.34 15.72 -12.13
N ASN A 60 9.59 16.17 -12.31
CA ASN A 60 10.02 16.78 -13.57
C ASN A 60 10.00 15.78 -14.75
N GLY A 61 10.18 14.48 -14.49
CA GLY A 61 10.19 13.45 -15.51
C GLY A 61 8.82 12.87 -15.88
N LEU A 62 7.82 12.97 -14.99
CA LEU A 62 6.54 12.25 -15.08
C LEU A 62 5.30 13.12 -14.81
N CYS A 63 5.43 14.38 -14.37
CA CYS A 63 4.30 15.28 -14.20
C CYS A 63 4.03 16.07 -15.49
N SER A 64 3.42 15.41 -16.49
CA SER A 64 2.97 16.07 -17.73
C SER A 64 1.86 15.28 -18.40
N ASP A 65 1.16 15.88 -19.37
CA ASP A 65 0.10 15.22 -20.15
C ASP A 65 0.57 13.93 -20.85
N THR A 66 1.86 13.81 -21.15
CA THR A 66 2.44 12.59 -21.74
C THR A 66 2.34 11.39 -20.80
N TYR A 67 2.40 11.64 -19.49
CA TYR A 67 2.37 10.64 -18.43
C TYR A 67 1.13 10.86 -17.54
N TRP A 68 0.01 11.25 -18.15
CA TRP A 68 -1.26 11.56 -17.49
C TRP A 68 -1.74 10.47 -16.52
N ASN A 69 -1.33 9.22 -16.74
CA ASN A 69 -1.73 8.08 -15.95
C ASN A 69 -0.94 7.93 -14.64
N VAL A 70 0.06 8.77 -14.36
CA VAL A 70 0.72 8.81 -13.05
C VAL A 70 -0.14 9.64 -12.09
N ILE A 71 -0.73 8.97 -11.10
CA ILE A 71 -1.67 9.62 -10.16
C ILE A 71 -0.96 10.31 -8.99
N GLY A 72 0.28 9.92 -8.70
CA GLY A 72 1.09 10.51 -7.65
C GLY A 72 2.16 9.59 -7.10
N ILE A 73 2.52 9.83 -5.84
CA ILE A 73 3.59 9.12 -5.14
C ILE A 73 3.08 8.54 -3.82
N ASP A 74 3.40 7.27 -3.57
CA ASP A 74 3.46 6.71 -2.22
C ASP A 74 4.75 7.17 -1.55
N LEU A 75 4.59 8.05 -0.55
CA LEU A 75 5.67 8.93 -0.08
C LEU A 75 6.82 8.14 0.55
N LYS A 76 6.52 7.02 1.19
CA LYS A 76 7.51 6.09 1.73
C LYS A 76 6.84 4.77 2.09
N ASN A 77 7.38 3.69 1.54
CA ASN A 77 6.94 2.34 1.90
C ASN A 77 7.31 1.97 3.32
N GLU A 78 6.36 1.46 4.08
CA GLU A 78 6.57 0.80 5.36
C GLU A 78 7.53 1.50 6.35
N PRO A 79 7.26 2.74 6.80
CA PRO A 79 8.05 3.46 7.82
C PRO A 79 7.99 2.78 9.21
N HIS A 80 8.68 1.66 9.37
CA HIS A 80 8.58 0.78 10.55
C HIS A 80 9.43 1.21 11.75
N LEU A 81 10.41 2.09 11.56
CA LEU A 81 11.18 2.71 12.64
C LEU A 81 10.67 4.10 13.02
N ALA A 82 9.64 4.60 12.34
CA ALA A 82 9.08 5.92 12.59
C ALA A 82 8.16 5.96 13.80
N THR A 83 8.01 7.16 14.35
CA THR A 83 6.98 7.53 15.33
C THR A 83 5.87 8.32 14.63
N TRP A 84 4.78 8.63 15.33
CA TRP A 84 3.67 9.41 14.76
C TRP A 84 3.14 10.42 15.78
N GLY A 85 3.20 11.70 15.44
CA GLY A 85 2.55 12.77 16.19
C GLY A 85 3.21 13.12 17.53
N ASP A 86 4.45 12.68 17.77
CA ASP A 86 5.22 13.02 18.97
C ASP A 86 5.97 14.36 18.85
N GLY A 87 6.01 14.95 17.65
CA GLY A 87 6.65 16.22 17.36
C GLY A 87 8.17 16.16 17.23
N ILE A 88 8.78 14.97 17.25
CA ILE A 88 10.23 14.79 17.08
C ILE A 88 10.54 14.74 15.58
N PRO A 89 11.09 15.80 14.95
CA PRO A 89 11.14 15.89 13.49
C PRO A 89 11.97 14.80 12.79
N ALA A 90 12.87 14.15 13.53
CA ALA A 90 13.73 13.09 13.01
C ALA A 90 13.02 11.74 12.84
N THR A 91 11.89 11.52 13.52
CA THR A 91 11.19 10.23 13.50
C THR A 91 9.69 10.35 13.31
N ASP A 92 9.11 11.54 13.53
CA ASP A 92 7.67 11.76 13.39
C ASP A 92 7.26 11.70 11.92
N TRP A 93 6.65 10.59 11.53
CA TRP A 93 6.19 10.37 10.16
C TRP A 93 5.07 11.32 9.75
N ALA A 94 4.25 11.83 10.67
CA ALA A 94 3.21 12.78 10.29
C ALA A 94 3.83 14.09 9.75
N LEU A 95 4.91 14.55 10.40
CA LEU A 95 5.69 15.71 9.95
C LEU A 95 6.50 15.39 8.69
N GLY A 96 7.12 14.21 8.62
CA GLY A 96 7.87 13.74 7.45
C GLY A 96 6.99 13.64 6.20
N ALA A 97 5.84 12.97 6.30
CA ALA A 97 4.86 12.83 5.23
C ALA A 97 4.34 14.20 4.76
N ALA A 98 3.98 15.10 5.68
CA ALA A 98 3.57 16.45 5.33
C ALA A 98 4.67 17.19 4.55
N LYS A 99 5.93 17.07 4.97
CA LYS A 99 7.07 17.69 4.29
C LYS A 99 7.29 17.13 2.88
N LEU A 100 7.33 15.80 2.74
CA LEU A 100 7.53 15.14 1.45
C LEU A 100 6.37 15.42 0.49
N GLY A 101 5.13 15.30 0.96
CA GLY A 101 3.92 15.57 0.18
C GLY A 101 3.85 17.03 -0.28
N ASN A 102 4.14 17.99 0.61
CA ASN A 102 4.17 19.40 0.23
C ASN A 102 5.27 19.74 -0.76
N HIS A 103 6.45 19.11 -0.65
CA HIS A 103 7.52 19.27 -1.63
C HIS A 103 7.10 18.70 -3.00
N MET A 104 6.58 17.47 -3.03
CA MET A 104 6.04 16.86 -4.25
C MET A 104 5.02 17.78 -4.93
N LEU A 105 4.04 18.30 -4.18
CA LEU A 105 2.95 19.11 -4.70
C LEU A 105 3.41 20.50 -5.16
N SER A 106 4.53 21.00 -4.64
CA SER A 106 5.14 22.25 -5.11
C SER A 106 5.74 22.13 -6.51
N VAL A 107 6.17 20.93 -6.90
CA VAL A 107 6.69 20.63 -8.25
C VAL A 107 5.58 20.12 -9.16
N CYS A 108 4.71 19.24 -8.65
CA CYS A 108 3.57 18.67 -9.38
C CYS A 108 2.25 18.82 -8.61
N PRO A 109 1.52 19.92 -8.79
CA PRO A 109 0.26 20.16 -8.07
C PRO A 109 -0.89 19.24 -8.51
N GLN A 110 -0.75 18.49 -9.61
CA GLN A 110 -1.78 17.56 -10.10
C GLN A 110 -1.74 16.20 -9.38
N TRP A 111 -0.60 15.80 -8.84
CA TRP A 111 -0.47 14.52 -8.13
C TRP A 111 -1.19 14.49 -6.79
N VAL A 112 -1.30 13.28 -6.24
CA VAL A 112 -1.86 12.95 -4.93
C VAL A 112 -0.77 12.23 -4.12
N GLY A 113 -0.63 12.57 -2.84
CA GLY A 113 0.32 11.93 -1.93
C GLY A 113 -0.36 10.80 -1.16
N PHE A 114 0.21 9.60 -1.25
CA PHE A 114 -0.23 8.43 -0.51
C PHE A 114 0.65 8.29 0.74
N VAL A 115 -0.01 8.15 1.90
CA VAL A 115 0.63 8.11 3.21
C VAL A 115 0.28 6.80 3.88
N GLU A 116 1.27 5.92 3.98
CA GLU A 116 1.18 4.70 4.77
C GLU A 116 1.23 4.99 6.28
N GLY A 117 0.93 3.96 7.06
CA GLY A 117 1.07 3.96 8.52
C GLY A 117 2.50 3.67 8.99
N ILE A 118 2.64 3.39 10.28
CA ILE A 118 3.91 2.97 10.92
C ILE A 118 3.75 1.64 11.63
N ASN A 119 4.84 1.01 12.06
CA ASN A 119 4.73 -0.12 13.00
C ASN A 119 4.30 0.40 14.39
N GLY A 120 4.95 1.45 14.90
CA GLY A 120 4.52 2.19 16.09
C GLY A 120 4.60 1.42 17.42
N GLY A 121 5.26 0.26 17.46
CA GLY A 121 5.37 -0.56 18.67
C GLY A 121 4.04 -1.20 19.11
N PRO A 122 3.94 -1.66 20.37
CA PRO A 122 2.76 -2.35 20.86
C PRO A 122 1.56 -1.40 20.95
N GLN A 123 0.45 -1.79 20.32
CA GLN A 123 -0.84 -1.10 20.31
C GLN A 123 -1.86 -1.86 21.15
N THR A 124 -2.89 -1.17 21.63
CA THR A 124 -4.04 -1.80 22.28
C THR A 124 -5.30 -1.55 21.47
N GLY A 125 -6.13 -2.58 21.27
CA GLY A 125 -7.40 -2.45 20.57
C GLY A 125 -8.39 -3.55 20.93
N ILE A 126 -9.66 -3.29 20.65
CA ILE A 126 -10.73 -4.28 20.84
C ILE A 126 -10.86 -5.11 19.58
N ILE A 127 -10.57 -6.41 19.68
CA ILE A 127 -10.64 -7.37 18.57
C ILE A 127 -11.37 -8.60 19.09
N ASP A 128 -12.40 -9.06 18.37
CA ASP A 128 -13.21 -10.23 18.77
C ASP A 128 -13.79 -10.05 20.19
N GLY A 129 -14.30 -8.82 20.46
CA GLY A 129 -14.91 -8.42 21.72
C GLY A 129 -13.98 -8.35 22.93
N LYS A 130 -12.66 -8.44 22.74
CA LYS A 130 -11.66 -8.45 23.81
C LYS A 130 -10.58 -7.42 23.58
N SER A 131 -9.98 -6.92 24.66
CA SER A 131 -8.78 -6.09 24.56
C SER A 131 -7.57 -6.95 24.23
N TRP A 132 -6.83 -6.56 23.20
CA TRP A 132 -5.58 -7.20 22.78
C TRP A 132 -4.45 -6.19 22.72
N VAL A 133 -3.26 -6.65 23.08
CA VAL A 133 -2.01 -5.98 22.70
C VAL A 133 -1.52 -6.63 21.40
N TYR A 134 -1.27 -5.83 20.38
CA TYR A 134 -0.81 -6.29 19.07
C TYR A 134 0.24 -5.34 18.49
N TYR A 135 0.89 -5.76 17.41
CA TYR A 135 1.79 -4.92 16.63
C TYR A 135 1.16 -4.68 15.26
N ASN A 136 1.29 -3.46 14.76
CA ASN A 136 0.88 -3.17 13.39
C ASN A 136 1.82 -3.88 12.40
N TRP A 137 1.31 -4.16 11.20
CA TRP A 137 2.19 -4.37 10.05
C TRP A 137 3.06 -3.13 9.84
N TRP A 138 4.23 -3.31 9.26
CA TRP A 138 4.98 -2.18 8.75
C TRP A 138 4.09 -1.44 7.73
N GLY A 139 4.05 -0.10 7.75
CA GLY A 139 3.11 0.64 6.91
C GLY A 139 1.63 0.55 7.33
N GLY A 140 1.28 -0.24 8.35
CA GLY A 140 -0.12 -0.52 8.70
C GLY A 140 -0.74 0.41 9.74
N GLY A 141 0.03 0.94 10.68
CA GLY A 141 -0.52 1.66 11.84
C GLY A 141 -0.87 3.12 11.55
N LEU A 142 -2.16 3.46 11.49
CA LEU A 142 -2.65 4.84 11.32
C LEU A 142 -3.39 5.37 12.56
N GLN A 143 -3.27 4.72 13.71
CA GLN A 143 -3.91 5.16 14.97
C GLN A 143 -3.56 6.61 15.33
N GLY A 144 -2.31 7.02 15.09
CA GLY A 144 -1.86 8.39 15.33
C GLY A 144 -2.58 9.44 14.48
N ALA A 145 -3.08 9.08 13.30
CA ALA A 145 -3.83 9.98 12.43
C ALA A 145 -5.16 10.44 13.02
N ALA A 146 -5.73 9.69 13.97
CA ALA A 146 -6.96 10.08 14.68
C ALA A 146 -6.78 11.36 15.50
N THR A 147 -5.56 11.64 15.97
CA THR A 147 -5.27 12.82 16.81
C THR A 147 -4.31 13.80 16.14
N LYS A 148 -3.46 13.32 15.24
CA LYS A 148 -2.48 14.05 14.45
C LYS A 148 -2.56 13.60 13.00
N ALA A 149 -3.59 14.07 12.31
CA ALA A 149 -3.74 13.87 10.87
C ALA A 149 -2.57 14.52 10.11
N VAL A 150 -2.26 13.97 8.93
CA VAL A 150 -1.31 14.60 8.01
C VAL A 150 -2.05 15.67 7.24
N GLU A 151 -1.44 16.84 7.08
CA GLU A 151 -2.04 17.95 6.34
C GLU A 151 -1.06 18.42 5.25
N PHE A 152 -1.55 18.46 4.01
CA PHE A 152 -0.86 19.11 2.91
C PHE A 152 -1.41 20.53 2.71
N ASN A 153 -0.57 21.45 2.24
CA ASN A 153 -0.92 22.82 1.91
C ASN A 153 -1.93 22.91 0.76
N VAL A 154 -2.01 21.87 -0.07
CA VAL A 154 -3.00 21.75 -1.15
C VAL A 154 -4.11 20.81 -0.68
N PRO A 155 -5.37 21.29 -0.60
CA PRO A 155 -6.48 20.48 -0.12
C PRO A 155 -6.79 19.32 -1.07
N HIS A 156 -7.38 18.25 -0.53
CA HIS A 156 -7.83 17.07 -1.29
C HIS A 156 -6.71 16.33 -2.04
N LYS A 157 -5.46 16.40 -1.54
CA LYS A 157 -4.29 15.73 -2.11
C LYS A 157 -3.74 14.60 -1.26
N LEU A 158 -4.40 14.24 -0.17
CA LEU A 158 -4.00 13.19 0.75
C LEU A 158 -4.84 11.92 0.53
N VAL A 159 -4.16 10.79 0.44
CA VAL A 159 -4.75 9.45 0.53
C VAL A 159 -4.00 8.68 1.60
N TYR A 160 -4.71 8.02 2.51
CA TYR A 160 -4.10 7.07 3.44
C TYR A 160 -4.00 5.69 2.80
N SER A 161 -2.82 5.06 2.92
CA SER A 161 -2.44 3.86 2.18
C SER A 161 -1.91 2.74 3.10
N PRO A 162 -2.67 2.24 4.09
CA PRO A 162 -2.13 1.26 5.03
C PRO A 162 -1.83 -0.09 4.36
N HIS A 163 -0.91 -0.85 4.95
CA HIS A 163 -0.63 -2.25 4.60
C HIS A 163 -1.28 -3.22 5.59
N TYR A 164 -1.71 -4.39 5.09
CA TYR A 164 -2.28 -5.43 5.94
C TYR A 164 -2.05 -6.85 5.40
N TYR A 165 -1.50 -7.71 6.25
CA TYR A 165 -1.26 -9.12 5.94
C TYR A 165 -1.85 -10.07 6.99
N THR A 166 -1.83 -11.37 6.69
CA THR A 166 -2.29 -12.41 7.61
C THR A 166 -1.29 -12.55 8.76
N TRP A 167 -1.73 -12.60 10.03
CA TRP A 167 -0.82 -12.96 11.12
C TRP A 167 -0.60 -14.46 11.18
N GLN A 168 0.59 -14.88 11.62
CA GLN A 168 0.82 -16.26 12.00
C GLN A 168 -0.13 -16.64 13.15
N LEU A 169 -1.04 -17.58 12.89
CA LEU A 169 -1.99 -18.04 13.91
C LEU A 169 -1.42 -19.26 14.63
N MET A 170 -1.49 -19.24 15.97
CA MET A 170 -1.15 -20.42 16.78
C MET A 170 -2.30 -21.43 16.84
N VAL A 171 -3.53 -20.96 16.65
CA VAL A 171 -4.76 -21.76 16.65
C VAL A 171 -5.62 -21.31 15.49
N GLU A 172 -6.05 -22.27 14.69
CA GLU A 172 -6.93 -22.03 13.56
C GLU A 172 -8.31 -21.52 13.97
N LEU A 173 -8.93 -20.67 13.16
CA LEU A 173 -10.23 -20.04 13.44
C LEU A 173 -11.28 -20.44 12.40
N SER A 174 -12.53 -20.53 12.85
CA SER A 174 -13.68 -20.60 11.95
C SER A 174 -13.80 -19.33 11.10
N ASP A 175 -14.48 -19.41 9.97
CA ASP A 175 -14.68 -18.28 9.06
C ASP A 175 -15.28 -17.06 9.75
N ASP A 176 -16.34 -17.24 10.54
CA ASP A 176 -17.00 -16.12 11.22
C ASP A 176 -16.07 -15.41 12.20
N ARG A 177 -15.24 -16.17 12.91
CA ARG A 177 -14.30 -15.62 13.88
C ARG A 177 -13.10 -14.98 13.20
N LEU A 178 -12.57 -15.60 12.15
CA LEU A 178 -11.47 -15.04 11.36
C LEU A 178 -11.90 -13.74 10.66
N ARG A 179 -13.08 -13.74 10.02
CA ARG A 179 -13.69 -12.55 9.41
C ARG A 179 -13.86 -11.42 10.42
N THR A 180 -14.38 -11.73 11.60
CA THR A 180 -14.52 -10.74 12.69
C THR A 180 -13.17 -10.19 13.13
N ARG A 181 -12.16 -11.06 13.32
CA ARG A 181 -10.82 -10.61 13.71
C ARG A 181 -10.18 -9.71 12.67
N VAL A 182 -10.29 -10.06 11.38
CA VAL A 182 -9.77 -9.24 10.28
C VAL A 182 -10.46 -7.89 10.25
N ALA A 183 -11.79 -7.86 10.32
CA ALA A 183 -12.54 -6.60 10.29
C ALA A 183 -12.21 -5.71 11.51
N ASP A 184 -12.23 -6.26 12.72
CA ASP A 184 -11.95 -5.51 13.95
C ASP A 184 -10.51 -5.01 14.01
N SER A 185 -9.54 -5.82 13.59
CA SER A 185 -8.14 -5.43 13.60
C SER A 185 -7.84 -4.37 12.56
N MET A 186 -8.36 -4.52 11.32
CA MET A 186 -8.26 -3.47 10.30
C MET A 186 -8.89 -2.17 10.80
N TYR A 187 -10.07 -2.24 11.42
CA TYR A 187 -10.70 -1.06 12.02
C TYR A 187 -9.82 -0.43 13.10
N ALA A 188 -9.30 -1.22 14.03
CA ALA A 188 -8.44 -0.72 15.11
C ALA A 188 -7.12 -0.12 14.62
N MET A 189 -6.55 -0.63 13.52
CA MET A 189 -5.29 -0.16 12.95
C MET A 189 -5.46 1.13 12.15
N PHE A 190 -6.50 1.21 11.32
CA PHE A 190 -6.66 2.28 10.33
C PHE A 190 -8.09 2.48 9.83
N GLY A 191 -8.95 1.46 9.89
CA GLY A 191 -10.25 1.46 9.21
C GLY A 191 -11.23 2.49 9.77
N PHE A 192 -11.02 3.00 10.98
CA PHE A 192 -11.78 4.12 11.54
C PHE A 192 -11.62 5.42 10.73
N LEU A 193 -10.62 5.53 9.86
CA LEU A 193 -10.45 6.68 8.95
C LEU A 193 -11.35 6.60 7.70
N ALA A 194 -11.83 5.41 7.34
CA ALA A 194 -12.66 5.24 6.16
C ALA A 194 -13.98 6.03 6.31
N GLY A 195 -14.25 6.93 5.35
CA GLY A 195 -15.42 7.80 5.36
C GLY A 195 -15.24 9.15 6.08
N ASN A 196 -14.04 9.45 6.60
CA ASN A 196 -13.72 10.72 7.25
C ASN A 196 -12.79 11.57 6.37
N ASP A 197 -13.35 12.44 5.50
CA ASP A 197 -12.73 13.47 4.62
C ASP A 197 -11.51 13.10 3.73
N ALA A 198 -10.69 12.12 4.10
CA ALA A 198 -9.59 11.55 3.35
C ALA A 198 -9.99 10.23 2.69
N ALA A 199 -9.47 9.98 1.49
CA ALA A 199 -9.66 8.71 0.83
C ALA A 199 -8.71 7.65 1.41
N MET A 200 -9.19 6.41 1.45
CA MET A 200 -8.43 5.23 1.86
C MET A 200 -8.21 4.33 0.66
N VAL A 201 -6.96 3.91 0.43
CA VAL A 201 -6.58 2.87 -0.52
C VAL A 201 -5.80 1.82 0.25
N MET A 202 -6.04 0.52 0.03
CA MET A 202 -5.17 -0.50 0.64
C MET A 202 -3.86 -0.55 -0.14
N GLY A 203 -2.76 -0.15 0.49
CA GLY A 203 -1.45 0.00 -0.16
C GLY A 203 -0.82 -1.33 -0.54
N GLU A 204 -0.93 -2.30 0.37
CA GLU A 204 -0.57 -3.70 0.11
C GLU A 204 -1.43 -4.64 0.95
N PHE A 205 -1.85 -5.72 0.31
CA PHE A 205 -2.45 -6.87 0.98
C PHE A 205 -2.26 -8.12 0.12
N GLY A 206 -2.31 -9.29 0.76
CA GLY A 206 -2.19 -10.57 0.07
C GLY A 206 -1.56 -11.63 0.95
N GLY A 207 -0.89 -12.58 0.33
CA GLY A 207 -0.31 -13.74 0.97
C GLY A 207 -0.33 -14.96 0.08
N LEU A 208 0.08 -16.09 0.64
CA LEU A 208 -0.10 -17.40 0.02
C LEU A 208 -1.60 -17.68 -0.15
N TYR A 209 -2.06 -17.82 -1.39
CA TYR A 209 -3.46 -17.97 -1.75
C TYR A 209 -3.77 -19.39 -2.24
N THR A 210 -3.00 -19.87 -3.22
CA THR A 210 -3.06 -21.27 -3.69
C THR A 210 -2.03 -22.16 -3.02
N ASN A 211 -0.92 -21.58 -2.57
CA ASN A 211 0.15 -22.30 -1.87
C ASN A 211 -0.06 -22.30 -0.35
N ASP A 212 -1.18 -21.81 0.15
CA ASP A 212 -1.57 -21.97 1.55
C ASP A 212 -1.75 -23.46 1.87
N LYS A 213 -0.91 -23.98 2.76
CA LYS A 213 -0.86 -25.40 3.13
C LYS A 213 -1.75 -25.73 4.33
N HIS A 214 -2.36 -24.74 4.96
CA HIS A 214 -3.27 -25.03 6.07
C HIS A 214 -4.55 -25.68 5.54
N PRO A 215 -5.09 -26.75 6.17
CA PRO A 215 -6.30 -27.43 5.68
C PRO A 215 -7.51 -26.52 5.50
N LEU A 216 -7.58 -25.41 6.25
CA LEU A 216 -8.64 -24.41 6.11
C LEU A 216 -8.27 -23.22 5.21
N LEU A 217 -7.07 -23.17 4.62
CA LEU A 217 -6.62 -22.07 3.74
C LEU A 217 -6.72 -20.70 4.42
N THR A 218 -6.07 -20.57 5.57
CA THR A 218 -6.17 -19.43 6.50
C THR A 218 -5.70 -18.10 5.92
N THR A 219 -4.58 -18.08 5.21
CA THR A 219 -4.03 -16.90 4.53
C THR A 219 -4.94 -16.50 3.36
N ARG A 220 -5.44 -17.49 2.60
CA ARG A 220 -6.42 -17.25 1.55
C ARG A 220 -7.70 -16.62 2.10
N ARG A 221 -8.31 -17.23 3.13
CA ARG A 221 -9.54 -16.70 3.75
C ARG A 221 -9.31 -15.32 4.36
N THR A 222 -8.16 -15.08 4.96
CA THR A 222 -7.80 -13.74 5.46
C THR A 222 -7.75 -12.72 4.34
N THR A 223 -7.12 -13.06 3.20
CA THR A 223 -7.12 -12.24 1.99
C THR A 223 -8.55 -11.94 1.51
N ASP A 224 -9.41 -12.95 1.46
CA ASP A 224 -10.82 -12.79 1.08
C ASP A 224 -11.56 -11.85 2.04
N PHE A 225 -11.37 -12.00 3.36
CA PHE A 225 -12.00 -11.16 4.37
C PHE A 225 -11.45 -9.73 4.43
N VAL A 226 -10.19 -9.52 4.01
CA VAL A 226 -9.66 -8.17 3.77
C VAL A 226 -10.47 -7.53 2.64
N VAL A 227 -10.64 -8.20 1.50
CA VAL A 227 -11.43 -7.68 0.37
C VAL A 227 -12.88 -7.40 0.77
N GLU A 228 -13.53 -8.29 1.53
CA GLU A 228 -14.87 -8.05 2.10
C GLU A 228 -14.90 -6.76 2.95
N SER A 229 -13.88 -6.54 3.78
CA SER A 229 -13.77 -5.37 4.65
C SER A 229 -13.59 -4.07 3.85
N LEU A 230 -12.76 -4.09 2.80
CA LEU A 230 -12.54 -2.94 1.91
C LEU A 230 -13.85 -2.52 1.21
N VAL A 231 -14.60 -3.49 0.70
CA VAL A 231 -15.91 -3.25 0.06
C VAL A 231 -16.91 -2.67 1.06
N LYS A 232 -17.04 -3.29 2.24
CA LYS A 232 -17.98 -2.86 3.27
C LYS A 232 -17.67 -1.44 3.77
N ALA A 233 -16.39 -1.12 3.95
CA ALA A 233 -15.92 0.19 4.41
C ALA A 233 -15.78 1.22 3.28
N LYS A 234 -16.10 0.85 2.02
CA LYS A 234 -16.11 1.74 0.86
C LYS A 234 -14.74 2.39 0.55
N TYR A 235 -13.68 1.59 0.60
CA TYR A 235 -12.34 2.04 0.21
C TYR A 235 -12.34 2.47 -1.28
N ALA A 236 -11.45 3.40 -1.63
CA ALA A 236 -11.33 3.92 -2.99
C ALA A 236 -10.61 2.95 -3.94
N GLY A 237 -9.83 2.02 -3.40
CA GLY A 237 -9.06 1.06 -4.18
C GLY A 237 -8.15 0.18 -3.31
N ALA A 238 -7.39 -0.68 -3.97
CA ALA A 238 -6.39 -1.53 -3.34
C ALA A 238 -5.31 -1.94 -4.35
N TYR A 239 -4.08 -2.14 -3.88
CA TYR A 239 -3.03 -2.83 -4.62
C TYR A 239 -2.74 -4.16 -3.93
N MET A 240 -2.95 -5.26 -4.66
CA MET A 240 -2.62 -6.59 -4.16
C MET A 240 -1.12 -6.84 -4.35
N TRP A 241 -0.49 -7.36 -3.31
CA TRP A 241 0.90 -7.81 -3.34
C TRP A 241 0.96 -9.33 -3.61
N SER A 242 1.48 -9.79 -4.73
CA SER A 242 1.95 -9.00 -5.87
C SER A 242 1.69 -9.68 -7.22
N LEU A 243 2.00 -8.98 -8.32
CA LEU A 243 2.04 -9.59 -9.65
C LEU A 243 3.15 -10.65 -9.76
N ASN A 244 4.28 -10.41 -9.09
CA ASN A 244 5.51 -11.16 -9.21
C ASN A 244 5.42 -12.52 -8.50
N PRO A 245 5.78 -13.63 -9.17
CA PRO A 245 5.72 -14.97 -8.57
C PRO A 245 6.72 -15.16 -7.41
N GLU A 246 7.83 -14.44 -7.43
CA GLU A 246 8.92 -14.53 -6.45
C GLU A 246 8.71 -13.71 -5.17
N SER A 247 7.58 -13.03 -5.02
CA SER A 247 7.25 -12.33 -3.77
C SER A 247 7.27 -13.29 -2.59
N ALA A 248 8.13 -12.99 -1.62
CA ALA A 248 8.42 -13.89 -0.49
C ALA A 248 7.57 -13.60 0.74
N TYR A 249 7.15 -14.67 1.42
CA TYR A 249 6.41 -14.68 2.67
C TYR A 249 7.14 -15.51 3.72
N GLN A 250 7.18 -15.03 4.96
CA GLN A 250 8.01 -15.58 6.04
C GLN A 250 7.37 -16.78 6.76
N PHE A 251 6.14 -17.15 6.38
CA PHE A 251 5.42 -18.26 6.97
C PHE A 251 4.33 -18.79 6.03
N ASN A 252 3.88 -20.02 6.30
CA ASN A 252 2.72 -20.64 5.66
C ASN A 252 1.83 -21.26 6.75
N PRO A 253 0.64 -20.70 6.98
CA PRO A 253 0.26 -19.79 8.08
C PRO A 253 0.65 -20.22 9.51
N VAL A 254 1.10 -21.46 9.71
CA VAL A 254 1.60 -22.01 10.99
C VAL A 254 3.09 -22.33 10.96
N THR A 255 3.68 -22.59 9.79
CA THR A 255 5.09 -22.98 9.63
C THR A 255 5.93 -21.78 9.19
N PRO A 256 6.92 -21.32 9.98
CA PRO A 256 7.90 -20.34 9.53
C PRO A 256 8.77 -20.89 8.39
N GLY A 257 9.15 -20.04 7.45
CA GLY A 257 9.96 -20.43 6.30
C GLY A 257 10.07 -19.32 5.27
N SER A 258 10.53 -19.65 4.07
CA SER A 258 10.43 -18.76 2.92
C SER A 258 9.54 -19.44 1.88
N TYR A 259 8.47 -18.76 1.51
CA TYR A 259 7.48 -19.23 0.54
C TYR A 259 7.25 -18.13 -0.48
N THR A 260 6.98 -18.47 -1.73
CA THR A 260 6.72 -17.50 -2.78
C THR A 260 5.38 -17.74 -3.44
N GLU A 261 4.67 -16.65 -3.75
CA GLU A 261 3.47 -16.68 -4.59
C GLU A 261 3.14 -15.26 -5.09
N GLY A 262 2.63 -15.18 -6.31
CA GLY A 262 2.01 -13.97 -6.87
C GLY A 262 0.85 -14.31 -7.81
N LEU A 263 0.37 -13.30 -8.53
CA LEU A 263 -0.64 -13.48 -9.59
C LEU A 263 -0.11 -14.16 -10.85
N LEU A 264 1.20 -14.18 -11.06
CA LEU A 264 1.83 -15.01 -12.07
C LEU A 264 2.40 -16.27 -11.40
N LEU A 265 2.54 -17.34 -12.18
CA LEU A 265 3.35 -18.50 -11.82
C LEU A 265 4.83 -18.20 -12.12
N ASP A 266 5.73 -19.07 -11.61
CA ASP A 266 7.19 -18.92 -11.73
C ASP A 266 7.71 -18.82 -13.17
N ASP A 267 6.89 -19.18 -14.17
CA ASP A 267 7.20 -19.01 -15.58
C ASP A 267 7.06 -17.56 -16.09
N TRP A 268 6.56 -16.64 -15.24
CA TRP A 268 6.30 -15.22 -15.57
C TRP A 268 5.30 -14.99 -16.71
N LEU A 269 4.55 -16.02 -17.09
CA LEU A 269 3.66 -16.01 -18.24
C LEU A 269 2.26 -16.49 -17.90
N THR A 270 2.16 -17.54 -17.08
CA THR A 270 0.90 -18.17 -16.75
C THR A 270 0.28 -17.46 -15.54
N PRO A 271 -0.98 -16.99 -15.62
CA PRO A 271 -1.65 -16.41 -14.47
C PRO A 271 -2.02 -17.50 -13.46
N ASN A 272 -1.81 -17.21 -12.20
CA ASN A 272 -2.38 -17.93 -11.06
C ASN A 272 -3.91 -17.67 -11.02
N LYS A 273 -4.66 -18.42 -11.84
CA LYS A 273 -6.10 -18.21 -12.05
C LYS A 273 -6.92 -18.22 -10.75
N PRO A 274 -6.71 -19.14 -9.78
CA PRO A 274 -7.47 -19.11 -8.55
C PRO A 274 -7.22 -17.84 -7.71
N PHE A 275 -5.98 -17.36 -7.64
CA PHE A 275 -5.65 -16.12 -6.92
C PHE A 275 -6.25 -14.90 -7.64
N LEU A 276 -6.10 -14.83 -8.97
CA LEU A 276 -6.71 -13.76 -9.77
C LEU A 276 -8.24 -13.72 -9.59
N LYS A 277 -8.89 -14.89 -9.54
CA LYS A 277 -10.33 -14.99 -9.29
C LYS A 277 -10.72 -14.50 -7.89
N GLY A 278 -9.89 -14.74 -6.87
CA GLY A 278 -10.10 -14.18 -5.53
C GLY A 278 -10.16 -12.65 -5.53
N MET A 279 -9.31 -12.03 -6.36
CA MET A 279 -9.23 -10.57 -6.48
C MET A 279 -10.42 -9.95 -7.21
N GLU A 280 -11.26 -10.74 -7.89
CA GLU A 280 -12.51 -10.25 -8.48
C GLU A 280 -13.47 -9.67 -7.43
N GLY A 281 -13.29 -10.00 -6.13
CA GLY A 281 -14.05 -9.36 -5.05
C GLY A 281 -13.87 -7.84 -5.00
N LEU A 282 -12.73 -7.31 -5.46
CA LEU A 282 -12.50 -5.86 -5.59
C LEU A 282 -13.42 -5.21 -6.64
N ASN A 283 -14.01 -5.98 -7.55
CA ASN A 283 -14.99 -5.47 -8.51
C ASN A 283 -16.28 -4.95 -7.84
N MET A 284 -16.48 -5.31 -6.56
CA MET A 284 -17.61 -4.86 -5.75
C MET A 284 -17.34 -3.53 -5.03
N LEU A 285 -16.14 -2.95 -5.16
CA LEU A 285 -15.85 -1.63 -4.58
C LEU A 285 -16.81 -0.57 -5.16
N PRO A 286 -17.37 0.30 -4.30
CA PRO A 286 -18.32 1.30 -4.76
C PRO A 286 -17.63 2.30 -5.70
N ASN A 287 -18.33 2.72 -6.75
CA ASN A 287 -17.83 3.64 -7.76
C ASN A 287 -16.62 3.12 -8.55
N LEU A 288 -16.35 1.81 -8.55
CA LEU A 288 -15.35 1.24 -9.44
C LEU A 288 -15.74 1.52 -10.89
N ARG A 289 -14.90 2.30 -11.56
CA ARG A 289 -15.06 2.69 -12.96
C ARG A 289 -13.69 2.95 -13.54
N LEU A 290 -13.58 2.83 -14.86
CA LEU A 290 -12.38 3.26 -15.57
C LEU A 290 -12.11 4.74 -15.25
N PHE A 291 -10.83 5.08 -15.09
CA PHE A 291 -10.42 6.43 -14.73
C PHE A 291 -11.04 7.46 -15.70
N PRO A 292 -11.78 8.46 -15.19
CA PRO A 292 -12.55 9.36 -16.06
C PRO A 292 -11.59 10.26 -16.82
N CYS A 293 -11.45 10.03 -18.14
CA CYS A 293 -11.01 11.01 -19.15
C CYS A 293 -10.78 10.38 -20.54
N PHE A 294 -11.75 9.66 -21.13
CA PHE A 294 -11.66 9.30 -22.57
C PHE A 294 -13.03 9.31 -23.23
N LEU A 295 -13.68 10.48 -23.31
CA LEU A 295 -14.65 10.70 -24.38
C LEU A 295 -13.87 10.80 -25.69
N ASP A 296 -13.93 9.73 -26.48
CA ASP A 296 -13.77 9.70 -27.94
C ASP A 296 -12.90 10.81 -28.56
N LYS A 297 -11.58 10.63 -28.56
CA LYS A 297 -10.86 10.83 -29.82
C LYS A 297 -10.81 9.47 -30.51
N LYS A 298 -11.91 9.11 -31.18
CA LYS A 298 -11.88 8.05 -32.19
C LYS A 298 -10.76 8.38 -33.19
N PRO A 299 -10.01 7.36 -33.67
CA PRO A 299 -8.97 7.54 -34.67
C PRO A 299 -9.50 8.16 -35.97
#